data_AF-A0A9D1ZIQ5-F1
#
_entry.id   AF-A0A9D1ZIQ5-F1
#
_cell.length_a   1.000
_cell.length_b   1.000
_cell.length_c   1.000
_cell.angle_alpha   90.00
_cell.angle_beta   90.00
_cell.angle_gamma   90.00
#
_symmetry.space_group_name_H-M   'P 1'
#
loop_
_entity.id
_entity.type
_entity.pdbx_description
1 polymer ?
#
loop_
_entity_poly.entity_id
_entity_poly.type
_entity_poly.pdbx_seq_one_letter_code
_entity_poly.pdbx_strand_id
1 'polypeptide(L)'
;MATLTLESMQNELIRDVLRVDNIDILKKVRNLLRREERKTSAYAAPSSTPSTVAEEAEPYMTKEEILANFDQACKELKLNLEGKLEFKTLEEALNEL
;
A
#
# COMPACT_ATOMS: atom_id res chain seq x y z
N MET A 1 -12.45 -16.21 -7.48
CA MET A 1 -12.41 -17.20 -6.37
C MET A 1 -11.01 -17.76 -6.11
N ALA A 2 -10.16 -17.99 -7.13
CA ALA A 2 -8.79 -18.50 -6.92
C ALA A 2 -7.77 -17.50 -6.31
N THR A 3 -8.02 -16.19 -6.45
CA THR A 3 -7.14 -15.14 -5.91
C THR A 3 -7.24 -15.03 -4.39
N LEU A 4 -8.46 -15.06 -3.85
CA LEU A 4 -8.73 -15.01 -2.40
C LEU A 4 -8.08 -16.19 -1.66
N THR A 5 -8.05 -17.38 -2.27
CA THR A 5 -7.41 -18.56 -1.68
C THR A 5 -5.90 -18.43 -1.64
N LEU A 6 -5.28 -17.82 -2.65
CA LEU A 6 -3.84 -17.63 -2.71
C LEU A 6 -3.36 -16.62 -1.66
N GLU A 7 -4.07 -15.49 -1.51
CA GLU A 7 -3.77 -14.48 -0.49
C GLU A 7 -3.92 -15.04 0.93
N SER A 8 -4.96 -15.85 1.17
CA SER A 8 -5.14 -16.53 2.45
C SER A 8 -3.97 -17.46 2.78
N MET A 9 -3.52 -18.26 1.81
CA MET A 9 -2.37 -19.16 1.97
C MET A 9 -1.06 -18.40 2.21
N GLN A 10 -0.84 -17.28 1.52
CA GLN A 10 0.34 -16.44 1.74
C GLN A 10 0.37 -15.87 3.17
N ASN A 11 -0.76 -15.37 3.65
CA ASN A 11 -0.87 -14.81 4.99
C ASN A 11 -0.69 -15.87 6.10
N GLU A 12 -1.14 -17.10 5.87
CA GLU A 12 -0.85 -18.23 6.75
C GLU A 12 0.63 -18.56 6.80
N LEU A 13 1.29 -18.66 5.64
CA LEU A 13 2.73 -18.90 5.56
C LEU A 13 3.54 -17.80 6.27
N ILE A 14 3.16 -16.53 6.13
CA ILE A 14 3.81 -15.41 6.84
C ILE A 14 3.69 -15.60 8.35
N ARG A 15 2.49 -15.93 8.86
CA ARG A 15 2.27 -16.18 10.29
C ARG A 15 3.11 -17.35 10.79
N ASP A 16 3.22 -18.42 10.03
CA ASP A 16 4.04 -19.58 10.40
C ASP A 16 5.52 -19.24 10.44
N VAL A 17 6.03 -18.49 9.45
CA VAL A 17 7.43 -18.03 9.43
C VAL A 17 7.74 -17.15 10.65
N LEU A 18 6.82 -16.27 11.05
CA LEU A 18 6.98 -15.41 12.21
C LEU A 18 6.97 -16.17 13.54
N ARG A 19 6.43 -17.39 13.58
CA ARG A 19 6.41 -18.26 14.78
C ARG A 19 7.66 -19.12 14.93
N VAL A 20 8.53 -19.18 13.92
CA VAL A 20 9.71 -20.05 13.91
C VAL A 20 10.93 -19.28 14.41
N ASP A 21 11.43 -19.64 15.59
CA ASP A 21 12.64 -19.02 16.18
C ASP A 21 13.95 -19.64 15.67
N ASN A 22 13.88 -20.78 14.97
CA ASN A 22 15.08 -21.47 14.49
C ASN A 22 15.61 -20.85 13.18
N ILE A 23 16.72 -20.12 13.29
CA ILE A 23 17.35 -19.40 12.17
C ILE A 23 17.79 -20.30 11.02
N ASP A 24 18.14 -21.57 11.26
CA ASP A 24 18.58 -22.47 10.20
C ASP A 24 17.40 -22.97 9.36
N ILE A 25 16.24 -23.14 9.99
CA ILE A 25 14.98 -23.40 9.27
C ILE A 25 14.62 -22.19 8.41
N LEU A 26 14.68 -20.97 8.97
CA LEU A 26 14.41 -19.74 8.24
C LEU A 26 15.35 -19.54 7.03
N LYS A 27 16.64 -19.86 7.17
CA LYS A 27 17.61 -19.85 6.06
C LYS A 27 17.23 -20.84 4.97
N LYS A 28 16.82 -22.06 5.34
CA LYS A 28 16.37 -23.08 4.37
C LYS A 28 15.12 -22.62 3.62
N VAL A 29 14.12 -22.09 4.33
CA VAL A 29 12.90 -21.54 3.73
C VAL A 29 13.22 -20.40 2.76
N ARG A 30 14.05 -19.43 3.17
CA ARG A 30 14.52 -18.33 2.31
C ARG A 30 15.17 -18.84 1.02
N ASN A 31 16.06 -19.82 1.13
CA ASN A 31 16.76 -20.36 -0.03
C ASN A 31 15.84 -21.13 -0.98
N LEU A 32 14.84 -21.85 -0.43
CA LEU A 32 13.82 -22.52 -1.21
C LEU A 32 12.96 -21.51 -1.97
N LEU A 33 12.43 -20.49 -1.29
CA LEU A 33 11.59 -19.45 -1.92
C LEU A 33 12.34 -18.74 -3.05
N ARG A 34 13.60 -18.32 -2.81
CA ARG A 34 14.45 -17.70 -3.85
C ARG A 34 14.74 -18.62 -5.02
N ARG A 35 14.83 -19.93 -4.80
CA ARG A 35 15.04 -20.91 -5.88
C ARG A 35 13.79 -21.02 -6.73
N GLU A 36 12.61 -21.11 -6.11
CA GLU A 36 11.35 -21.17 -6.85
C GLU A 36 11.06 -19.86 -7.60
N GLU A 37 11.33 -18.69 -7.01
CA GLU A 37 11.28 -17.39 -7.72
C GLU A 37 12.18 -17.36 -8.96
N ARG A 38 13.41 -17.89 -8.86
CA ARG A 38 14.31 -17.96 -10.02
C ARG A 38 13.82 -18.94 -11.07
N LYS A 39 13.19 -20.05 -10.68
CA LYS A 39 12.63 -21.02 -11.61
C LYS A 39 11.44 -20.42 -12.35
N THR A 40 10.53 -19.73 -11.67
CA THR A 40 9.41 -19.03 -12.32
C THR A 40 9.89 -17.87 -13.18
N SER A 41 10.91 -17.13 -12.73
CA SER A 41 11.55 -16.04 -13.49
C SER A 41 12.39 -16.52 -14.68
N ALA A 42 12.88 -17.76 -14.72
CA ALA A 42 13.64 -18.28 -15.87
C ALA A 42 12.74 -18.66 -17.07
N TYR A 43 11.45 -18.88 -16.84
CA TYR A 43 10.45 -19.11 -17.88
C TYR A 43 9.61 -17.87 -18.21
N ALA A 44 9.70 -16.81 -17.40
CA ALA A 44 9.09 -15.52 -17.68
C ALA A 44 10.11 -14.59 -18.33
N ALA A 45 9.68 -13.88 -19.38
CA ALA A 45 10.42 -12.79 -20.03
C ALA A 45 10.99 -11.78 -19.00
N PRO A 46 11.96 -10.92 -19.35
CA PRO A 46 12.73 -10.08 -18.41
C PRO A 46 11.95 -8.95 -17.71
N SER A 47 10.67 -9.16 -17.41
CA SER A 47 9.79 -8.29 -16.63
C SER A 47 9.28 -9.05 -15.39
N SER A 48 10.17 -9.39 -14.46
CA SER A 48 9.74 -9.68 -13.09
C SER A 48 10.51 -8.76 -12.18
N THR A 49 9.89 -7.60 -11.98
CA THR A 49 10.27 -6.58 -11.02
C THR A 49 10.41 -7.23 -9.63
N PRO A 50 11.39 -6.80 -8.81
CA PRO A 50 11.34 -7.13 -7.38
C PRO A 50 9.95 -6.77 -6.84
N SER A 51 9.46 -7.54 -5.87
CA SER A 51 8.28 -7.20 -5.06
C SER A 51 8.60 -5.96 -4.20
N THR A 52 8.87 -4.85 -4.85
CA THR A 52 8.62 -3.51 -4.37
C THR A 52 7.13 -3.29 -4.58
N VAL A 53 6.44 -2.82 -3.54
CA VAL A 53 5.14 -2.18 -3.72
C VAL A 53 5.39 -1.08 -4.75
N ALA A 54 5.02 -1.35 -6.01
CA ALA A 54 5.11 -0.36 -7.06
C ALA A 54 3.96 0.59 -6.75
N GLU A 55 4.26 1.64 -6.00
CA GLU A 55 3.39 2.80 -5.92
C GLU A 55 3.13 3.25 -7.36
N GLU A 56 1.87 3.57 -7.64
CA GLU A 56 1.47 4.12 -8.93
C GLU A 56 2.41 5.30 -9.23
N ALA A 57 2.90 5.41 -10.47
CA ALA A 57 3.95 6.37 -10.85
C ALA A 57 3.41 7.81 -10.92
N GLU A 58 2.75 8.25 -9.86
CA GLU A 58 2.36 9.64 -9.66
C GLU A 58 3.55 10.44 -9.12
N PRO A 59 3.69 11.71 -9.54
CA PRO A 59 4.69 12.58 -8.95
C PRO A 59 4.51 12.66 -7.44
N TYR A 60 5.54 12.29 -6.68
CA TYR A 60 5.53 12.46 -5.24
C TYR A 60 5.32 13.93 -4.87
N MET A 61 4.38 14.19 -3.97
CA MET A 61 4.24 15.51 -3.36
C MET A 61 5.52 15.84 -2.59
N THR A 62 5.97 17.09 -2.73
CA THR A 62 7.09 17.61 -1.96
C THR A 62 6.71 17.72 -0.49
N LYS A 63 7.71 17.68 0.40
CA LYS A 63 7.50 17.88 1.84
C LYS A 63 6.76 19.18 2.15
N GLU A 64 7.03 20.24 1.39
CA GLU A 64 6.43 21.56 1.57
C GLU A 64 4.95 21.56 1.23
N GLU A 65 4.55 20.89 0.14
CA GLU A 65 3.15 20.73 -0.23
C GLU A 65 2.37 19.89 0.79
N ILE A 66 2.97 18.82 1.31
CA ILE A 66 2.36 18.00 2.36
C ILE A 66 2.09 18.84 3.61
N LEU A 67 3.07 19.64 4.05
CA LEU A 67 2.93 20.51 5.22
C LEU A 67 1.90 21.62 4.99
N ALA A 68 1.90 22.24 3.81
CA ALA A 68 0.92 23.26 3.46
C ALA A 68 -0.52 22.71 3.46
N ASN A 69 -0.73 21.54 2.87
CA ASN A 69 -2.04 20.86 2.86
C ASN A 69 -2.50 20.49 4.26
N PHE A 70 -1.58 20.00 5.10
CA PHE A 70 -1.89 19.69 6.49
C PHE A 70 -2.29 20.93 7.29
N ASP A 71 -1.54 22.02 7.16
CA ASP A 71 -1.84 23.30 7.81
C ASP A 71 -3.19 23.87 7.35
N GLN A 72 -3.51 23.75 6.06
CA GLN A 72 -4.81 24.13 5.53
C GLN A 72 -5.93 23.29 6.13
N ALA A 73 -5.78 21.96 6.14
CA ALA A 73 -6.77 21.05 6.73
C ALA A 73 -7.02 21.35 8.22
N CYS A 74 -5.98 21.69 8.99
CA CYS A 74 -6.13 22.10 10.38
C CYS A 74 -6.93 23.41 10.52
N LYS A 75 -6.74 24.39 9.63
CA LYS A 75 -7.51 25.64 9.64
C LYS A 75 -8.98 25.40 9.30
N GLU A 76 -9.25 24.60 8.27
CA GLU A 76 -10.62 24.25 7.86
C GLU A 76 -11.35 23.48 8.97
N LEU A 77 -10.70 22.49 9.58
CA LEU A 77 -11.26 21.76 10.71
C LEU A 77 -11.58 22.70 11.89
N LYS A 78 -10.68 23.64 12.19
CA LYS A 78 -10.92 24.64 13.24
C LYS A 78 -12.13 25.52 12.92
N LEU A 79 -12.26 26.01 11.69
CA LEU A 79 -13.42 26.79 11.27
C LEU A 79 -14.71 25.99 11.34
N ASN A 80 -14.66 24.69 11.03
CA ASN A 80 -15.79 23.79 11.17
C ASN A 80 -16.24 23.66 12.63
N LEU A 81 -15.28 23.44 13.55
CA LEU A 81 -15.56 23.35 14.98
C LEU A 81 -16.10 24.68 15.55
N GLU A 82 -15.66 25.81 15.01
CA GLU A 82 -16.17 27.14 15.37
C GLU A 82 -17.53 27.46 14.72
N GLY A 83 -18.07 26.58 13.86
CA GLY A 83 -19.33 26.79 13.15
C GLY A 83 -19.28 27.91 12.10
N LYS A 84 -18.07 28.32 11.70
CA LYS A 84 -17.82 29.41 10.73
C LYS A 84 -17.50 28.91 9.33
N LEU A 85 -17.46 27.59 9.15
CA LEU A 85 -17.21 26.99 7.85
C LEU A 85 -18.51 27.00 7.03
N GLU A 86 -18.52 27.78 5.97
CA GLU A 86 -19.61 27.78 5.00
C GLU A 86 -19.47 26.56 4.09
N PHE A 87 -20.47 25.69 4.14
CA PHE A 87 -20.57 24.57 3.22
C PHE A 87 -21.31 25.01 1.96
N LYS A 88 -20.86 24.54 0.80
CA LYS A 88 -21.65 24.67 -0.43
C LYS A 88 -22.99 23.99 -0.22
N THR A 89 -24.03 24.61 -0.76
CA THR A 89 -25.37 24.02 -0.76
C THR A 89 -25.42 22.82 -1.70
N LEU A 90 -26.38 21.93 -1.48
CA LEU A 90 -26.58 20.75 -2.34
C LEU A 90 -26.87 21.15 -3.79
N GLU A 91 -27.50 22.30 -4.00
CA GLU A 91 -27.82 22.85 -5.31
C GLU A 91 -26.58 23.36 -6.06
N GLU A 92 -25.64 24.00 -5.35
CA GLU A 92 -24.34 24.39 -5.92
C GLU A 92 -23.50 23.16 -6.29
N ALA A 93 -23.50 22.12 -5.44
CA ALA A 93 -22.77 20.89 -5.72
C ALA A 93 -23.32 20.13 -6.95
N LEU A 94 -24.65 20.18 -7.19
CA LEU A 94 -25.30 19.56 -8.34
C LEU A 94 -25.03 20.31 -9.66
N ASN A 95 -24.83 21.63 -9.61
CA ASN A 95 -24.49 22.44 -10.78
C ASN A 95 -23.02 22.32 -11.21
N GLU A 96 -22.16 21.77 -10.36
CA GLU A 96 -20.72 21.55 -10.64
C GLU A 96 -20.42 20.15 -11.23
N LEU A 97 -21.43 19.27 -11.36
CA LEU A 97 -21.33 17.91 -11.90
C LEU A 97 -21.69 17.85 -13.39
#